data_AF-A0A8T3Y8A3-F1
#
_entry.id   AF-A0A8T3Y8A3-F1
#
_cell.length_a   1.000
_cell.length_b   1.000
_cell.length_c   1.000
_cell.angle_alpha   90.00
_cell.angle_beta   90.00
_cell.angle_gamma   90.00
#
_symmetry.space_group_name_H-M   'P 1'
#
loop_
_entity.id
_entity.type
_entity.pdbx_description
1 polymer ?
#
loop_
_entity_poly.entity_id
_entity_poly.type
_entity_poly.pdbx_seq_one_letter_code
_entity_poly.pdbx_strand_id
1 'polypeptide(L)'
;MIYEPREDSYLLAKWAKKLSFGKVLDMGSGSGIQAETALASPKVTSVLAADINPEAVALLTSKGIYAVQSDLFSKISDKLGKFDTIIF
;
A
#
# COMPACT_ATOMS: atom_id res chain seq x y z
N MET A 1 8.33 14.02 6.08
CA MET A 1 6.90 14.40 6.22
C MET A 1 6.05 13.35 5.53
N ILE A 2 5.11 12.78 6.26
CA ILE A 2 4.16 11.78 5.75
C ILE A 2 2.95 12.52 5.16
N TYR A 3 2.44 12.04 4.03
CA TYR A 3 1.24 12.61 3.42
C TYR A 3 -0.01 12.17 4.20
N GLU A 4 -0.74 13.16 4.73
CA GLU A 4 -2.03 12.94 5.36
C GLU A 4 -3.12 12.76 4.30
N PRO A 5 -4.08 11.82 4.49
CA PRO A 5 -5.13 11.58 3.51
C PRO A 5 -5.97 12.83 3.23
N ARG A 6 -6.28 13.06 1.95
CA ARG A 6 -7.18 14.12 1.50
C ARG A 6 -8.29 13.55 0.61
N GLU A 7 -9.09 14.42 0.01
CA GLU A 7 -10.25 14.04 -0.81
C GLU A 7 -9.92 12.99 -1.88
N ASP A 8 -8.79 13.16 -2.56
CA ASP A 8 -8.24 12.21 -3.54
C ASP A 8 -8.01 10.81 -2.94
N SER A 9 -7.46 10.79 -1.73
CA SER A 9 -7.11 9.58 -0.99
C SER A 9 -8.38 8.81 -0.60
N TYR A 10 -9.40 9.53 -0.12
CA TYR A 10 -10.70 8.93 0.22
C TYR A 10 -11.46 8.45 -1.03
N LEU A 11 -11.37 9.20 -2.14
CA LEU A 11 -11.94 8.78 -3.42
C LEU A 11 -11.31 7.47 -3.91
N LEU A 12 -9.99 7.35 -3.86
CA LEU A 12 -9.28 6.13 -4.23
C LEU A 12 -9.59 4.98 -3.29
N ALA A 13 -9.64 5.23 -1.97
CA ALA A 13 -9.94 4.21 -0.96
C ALA A 13 -11.30 3.55 -1.19
N LYS A 14 -12.32 4.33 -1.59
CA LYS A 14 -13.65 3.80 -1.96
C LYS A 14 -13.56 2.73 -3.06
N TRP A 15 -12.66 2.89 -4.02
CA TRP A 15 -12.48 1.96 -5.12
C TRP A 15 -11.53 0.83 -4.78
N ALA A 16 -10.43 1.09 -4.08
CA ALA A 16 -9.53 0.07 -3.54
C ALA A 16 -10.32 -0.98 -2.73
N LYS A 17 -11.22 -0.54 -1.84
CA LYS A 17 -12.08 -1.44 -1.06
C LYS A 17 -12.90 -2.41 -1.91
N LYS A 18 -13.36 -1.96 -3.08
CA LYS A 18 -14.28 -2.71 -3.95
C LYS A 18 -13.55 -3.60 -4.95
N LEU A 19 -12.41 -3.12 -5.44
CA LEU A 19 -11.73 -3.66 -6.61
C LEU A 19 -10.48 -4.47 -6.25
N SER A 20 -9.82 -4.19 -5.11
CA SER A 20 -8.59 -4.89 -4.74
C SER A 20 -8.87 -6.36 -4.41
N PHE A 21 -7.98 -7.22 -4.93
CA PHE A 21 -8.00 -8.66 -4.71
C PHE A 21 -6.58 -9.25 -4.78
N GLY A 22 -6.40 -10.45 -4.24
CA GLY A 22 -5.15 -11.19 -4.27
C GLY A 22 -4.04 -10.49 -3.50
N LYS A 23 -2.81 -10.60 -4.02
CA LYS A 23 -1.64 -9.90 -3.51
C LYS A 23 -1.65 -8.46 -4.00
N VAL A 24 -1.66 -7.51 -3.07
CA VAL A 24 -1.75 -6.08 -3.37
C VAL A 24 -0.41 -5.40 -3.10
N LEU A 25 0.00 -4.52 -4.00
CA LEU A 25 1.05 -3.54 -3.79
C LEU A 25 0.42 -2.16 -3.65
N ASP A 26 0.58 -1.53 -2.50
CA ASP A 26 0.27 -0.11 -2.28
C ASP A 26 1.54 0.70 -2.53
N MET A 27 1.61 1.44 -3.63
CA MET A 27 2.77 2.21 -4.05
C MET A 27 2.62 3.67 -3.64
N GLY A 28 3.66 4.28 -3.07
CA GLY A 28 3.58 5.63 -2.51
C GLY A 28 2.59 5.69 -1.34
N SER A 29 2.69 4.72 -0.42
CA SER A 29 1.63 4.43 0.56
C SER A 29 1.36 5.55 1.57
N GLY A 30 2.31 6.47 1.80
CA GLY A 30 2.18 7.58 2.72
C GLY A 30 1.73 7.14 4.12
N SER A 31 0.58 7.65 4.56
CA SER A 31 -0.04 7.30 5.86
C SER A 31 -0.71 5.93 5.91
N GLY A 32 -0.92 5.27 4.75
CA GLY A 32 -1.40 3.89 4.65
C GLY A 32 -2.87 3.68 4.35
N ILE A 33 -3.63 4.73 4.03
CA ILE A 33 -5.09 4.62 3.86
C ILE A 33 -5.49 3.58 2.79
N GLN A 34 -4.73 3.44 1.70
CA GLN A 34 -5.01 2.46 0.67
C GLN A 34 -4.68 1.04 1.12
N ALA A 35 -3.50 0.82 1.71
CA ALA A 35 -3.13 -0.45 2.32
C ALA A 35 -4.14 -0.94 3.36
N GLU A 36 -4.53 -0.07 4.30
CA GLU A 36 -5.53 -0.38 5.33
C GLU A 36 -6.88 -0.74 4.72
N THR A 37 -7.31 0.02 3.71
CA THR A 37 -8.58 -0.22 3.03
C THR A 37 -8.58 -1.51 2.22
N ALA A 38 -7.46 -1.85 1.57
CA ALA A 38 -7.29 -3.10 0.84
C ALA A 38 -7.29 -4.31 1.80
N LEU A 39 -6.61 -4.23 2.95
CA LEU A 39 -6.61 -5.28 3.97
C LEU A 39 -8.01 -5.61 4.52
N ALA A 40 -8.93 -4.64 4.51
CA ALA A 40 -10.31 -4.86 4.93
C ALA A 40 -11.15 -5.66 3.92
N SER A 41 -10.66 -5.88 2.68
CA SER A 41 -11.35 -6.66 1.66
C SER A 41 -11.11 -8.16 1.83
N PRO A 42 -12.15 -9.01 1.89
CA PRO A 42 -11.97 -10.46 1.99
C PRO A 42 -11.38 -11.09 0.72
N LYS A 43 -11.28 -10.33 -0.38
CA LYS A 43 -10.65 -10.78 -1.63
C LYS A 43 -9.13 -10.60 -1.61
N VAL A 44 -8.59 -9.83 -0.67
CA VAL A 44 -7.16 -9.53 -0.54
C VAL A 44 -6.50 -10.57 0.35
N THR A 45 -5.38 -11.11 -0.11
CA THR A 45 -4.61 -12.14 0.62
C THR A 45 -3.45 -11.54 1.41
N SER A 46 -2.82 -10.48 0.88
CA SER A 46 -1.74 -9.75 1.53
C SER A 46 -1.56 -8.38 0.89
N VAL A 47 -1.07 -7.42 1.67
CA VAL A 47 -0.63 -6.11 1.18
C VAL A 47 0.87 -5.94 1.46
N LEU A 48 1.61 -5.50 0.44
CA LEU A 48 2.93 -4.88 0.60
C LEU A 48 2.78 -3.39 0.32
N ALA A 49 3.22 -2.55 1.25
CA ALA A 49 3.33 -1.11 1.07
C ALA A 49 4.75 -0.74 0.61
N ALA A 50 4.87 0.27 -0.25
CA ALA A 50 6.14 0.79 -0.72
C ALA A 50 6.12 2.31 -0.69
N ASP A 51 7.14 2.92 -0.07
CA ASP A 51 7.27 4.38 -0.05
C ASP A 51 8.76 4.78 -0.11
N ILE A 52 9.05 5.94 -0.69
CA ILE A 52 10.41 6.49 -0.71
C ILE A 52 10.78 7.09 0.66
N ASN A 53 9.79 7.58 1.41
CA ASN A 53 9.96 8.17 2.71
C ASN A 53 10.12 7.08 3.80
N PRO A 54 11.29 6.98 4.47
CA PRO A 54 11.52 5.99 5.51
C PRO A 54 10.58 6.17 6.73
N GLU A 55 10.10 7.38 7.00
CA GLU A 55 9.14 7.64 8.08
C GLU A 55 7.78 6.97 7.80
N ALA A 56 7.32 6.99 6.54
CA ALA A 56 6.09 6.32 6.12
C ALA A 56 6.22 4.80 6.30
N VAL A 57 7.36 4.23 5.88
CA VAL A 57 7.65 2.81 6.06
C VAL A 57 7.65 2.42 7.54
N ALA A 58 8.28 3.22 8.40
CA ALA A 58 8.31 2.99 9.85
C ALA A 58 6.90 3.07 10.47
N LEU A 59 6.10 4.06 10.08
CA LEU A 59 4.71 4.19 10.51
C LEU A 59 3.89 2.95 10.14
N LEU A 60 3.94 2.52 8.88
CA LEU A 60 3.17 1.37 8.39
C LEU A 60 3.59 0.07 9.08
N THR A 61 4.89 -0.12 9.25
CA THR A 61 5.43 -1.27 10.00
C THR A 61 4.93 -1.26 11.45
N SER A 62 4.89 -0.09 12.11
CA SER A 62 4.35 0.04 13.48
C SER A 62 2.85 -0.28 13.57
N LYS A 63 2.10 -0.14 12.46
CA LYS A 63 0.69 -0.54 12.33
C LYS A 63 0.52 -2.02 11.96
N GLY A 64 1.61 -2.77 11.79
CA GLY A 64 1.58 -4.18 11.39
C GLY A 64 1.40 -4.40 9.88
N ILE A 65 1.57 -3.36 9.06
CA ILE A 65 1.53 -3.46 7.59
C ILE A 65 2.95 -3.73 7.08
N TYR A 66 3.12 -4.76 6.26
CA TYR A 66 4.42 -5.01 5.61
C TYR A 66 4.75 -3.86 4.68
N ALA A 67 5.87 -3.17 4.94
CA ALA A 67 6.30 -2.02 4.17
C ALA A 67 7.79 -2.11 3.78
N VAL A 68 8.12 -1.60 2.60
CA VAL A 68 9.50 -1.53 2.09
C VAL A 68 9.82 -0.11 1.64
N GLN A 69 11.01 0.38 2.01
CA GLN A 69 11.49 1.65 1.46
C GLN A 69 11.98 1.44 0.03
N SER A 70 11.30 2.04 -0.96
CA SER A 70 11.60 1.89 -2.38
C SER A 70 11.34 3.20 -3.13
N ASP A 71 12.20 3.51 -4.11
CA ASP A 71 11.86 4.49 -5.15
C ASP A 71 11.09 3.75 -6.24
N LEU A 72 9.78 3.95 -6.30
CA LEU A 72 8.87 3.21 -7.18
C LEU A 72 9.15 1.70 -7.09
N PHE A 73 9.40 1.05 -8.23
CA PHE A 73 9.66 -0.39 -8.33
C PHE A 73 11.12 -0.81 -8.10
N SER A 74 12.04 0.12 -7.77
CA SER A 74 13.48 -0.17 -7.67
C SER A 74 13.85 -1.31 -6.70
N LYS A 75 13.08 -1.49 -5.62
CA LYS A 75 13.22 -2.62 -4.69
C LYS A 75 12.12 -3.67 -4.81
N ILE A 76 11.19 -3.49 -5.74
CA ILE A 76 10.10 -4.43 -6.04
C ILE A 76 10.62 -5.44 -7.07
N SER A 77 11.25 -6.50 -6.58
CA SER A 77 11.86 -7.55 -7.43
C SER A 77 10.99 -8.79 -7.54
N ASP A 78 11.30 -9.66 -8.49
CA ASP A 78 10.65 -10.97 -8.66
C ASP A 78 10.67 -11.83 -7.38
N LYS A 79 11.62 -11.58 -6.46
CA LYS A 79 11.69 -12.26 -5.17
C LYS A 79 10.55 -11.89 -4.22
N LEU A 80 10.01 -10.67 -4.34
CA LEU A 80 8.81 -10.25 -3.60
C LEU A 80 7.53 -10.79 -4.26
N GLY A 81 7.65 -11.30 -5.49
CA GLY A 81 6.60 -11.96 -6.23
C GLY A 81 5.80 -11.02 -7.14
N LYS A 82 4.75 -11.58 -7.74
CA LYS A 82 3.79 -10.85 -8.57
C LYS A 82 2.63 -10.34 -7.72
N PHE A 83 2.04 -9.23 -8.15
CA PHE A 83 0.88 -8.62 -7.53
C PHE A 83 -0.31 -8.70 -8.47
N ASP A 84 -1.48 -9.01 -7.91
CA ASP A 84 -2.75 -9.08 -8.61
C ASP A 84 -3.40 -7.68 -8.71
N THR A 85 -3.12 -6.82 -7.72
CA THR A 85 -3.54 -5.41 -7.71
C THR A 85 -2.36 -4.51 -7.36
N ILE A 86 -2.21 -3.40 -8.10
CA ILE A 86 -1.30 -2.31 -7.74
C ILE A 86 -2.15 -1.05 -7.56
N ILE A 87 -2.00 -0.38 -6.42
CA ILE A 87 -2.65 0.90 -6.10
C ILE A 87 -1.52 1.95 -6.10
N PHE A 88 -1.70 3.05 -6.83
CA PHE A 88 -0.76 4.17 -6.87
C PHE A 88 -1.51 5.47 -7.15
#